data_AF-A0A7W1KWC5-F1
#
_entry.id   AF-A0A7W1KWC5-F1
#
_cell.length_a   1.000
_cell.length_b   1.000
_cell.length_c   1.000
_cell.angle_alpha   90.00
_cell.angle_beta   90.00
_cell.angle_gamma   90.00
#
_symmetry.space_group_name_H-M   'P 1'
#
loop_
_entity.id
_entity.type
_entity.pdbx_description
1 polymer ?
#
loop_
_entity_poly.entity_id
_entity_poly.type
_entity_poly.pdbx_seq_one_letter_code
_entity_poly.pdbx_strand_id
1 'polypeptide(L)'
;MKLYNLLGEMTFATDRINNLRLALDERASRLPTDDPLRQRLTLASAQVGELRRKIVATKEGGMITGEERLRENLSDLYGNVVFFEGRPSQTQVERTDVLARELHDVVKDFDAWTAKELAGINAQLAKKKLDQIKTITREEWDKTDE
;
A
#
# COMPACT_ATOMS: atom_id res chain seq x y z
N MET A 1 -21.67 3.54 1.06
CA MET A 1 -21.31 4.90 1.54
C MET A 1 -19.90 5.22 1.04
N LYS A 2 -19.63 6.44 0.55
CA LYS A 2 -18.32 6.81 -0.05
C LYS A 2 -17.12 6.55 0.87
N LEU A 3 -17.26 6.86 2.16
CA LEU A 3 -16.23 6.69 3.17
C LEU A 3 -15.92 5.21 3.47
N TYR A 4 -16.96 4.38 3.57
CA TYR A 4 -16.82 2.93 3.73
C TYR A 4 -16.05 2.31 2.55
N ASN A 5 -16.38 2.73 1.33
CA ASN A 5 -15.66 2.25 0.15
C ASN A 5 -14.19 2.68 0.19
N LEU A 6 -13.90 3.92 0.59
CA LEU A 6 -12.53 4.43 0.70
C LEU A 6 -11.68 3.65 1.73
N LEU A 7 -12.28 3.23 2.85
CA LEU A 7 -11.64 2.35 3.83
C LEU A 7 -11.28 0.99 3.23
N GLY A 8 -12.20 0.40 2.46
CA GLY A 8 -11.95 -0.84 1.74
C GLY A 8 -10.80 -0.70 0.74
N GLU A 9 -10.81 0.37 -0.06
CA GLU A 9 -9.73 0.66 -1.02
C GLU A 9 -8.37 0.85 -0.32
N MET A 10 -8.34 1.56 0.81
CA MET A 10 -7.11 1.77 1.57
C MET A 10 -6.55 0.48 2.16
N THR A 11 -7.43 -0.40 2.66
CA THR A 11 -7.06 -1.72 3.20
C THR A 11 -6.49 -2.58 2.09
N PHE A 12 -7.23 -2.71 0.99
CA PHE A 12 -6.79 -3.44 -0.19
C PHE A 12 -5.44 -2.93 -0.72
N ALA A 13 -5.28 -1.61 -0.87
CA ALA A 13 -4.02 -1.03 -1.33
C ALA A 13 -2.84 -1.35 -0.40
N THR A 14 -3.06 -1.22 0.92
CA THR A 14 -2.03 -1.53 1.93
C THR A 14 -1.60 -2.99 1.85
N ASP A 15 -2.56 -3.90 1.75
CA ASP A 15 -2.31 -5.34 1.69
C ASP A 15 -1.65 -5.73 0.38
N ARG A 16 -2.10 -5.18 -0.75
CA ARG A 16 -1.49 -5.44 -2.06
C ARG A 16 -0.02 -5.02 -2.09
N ILE A 17 0.30 -3.86 -1.53
CA ILE A 17 1.68 -3.36 -1.42
C ILE A 17 2.50 -4.21 -0.44
N ASN A 18 1.94 -4.57 0.72
CA ASN A 18 2.65 -5.37 1.72
C ASN A 18 2.91 -6.81 1.25
N ASN A 19 1.95 -7.46 0.58
CA ASN A 19 2.12 -8.79 0.00
C ASN A 19 3.24 -8.80 -1.05
N LEU A 20 3.29 -7.78 -1.91
CA LEU A 20 4.37 -7.66 -2.88
C LEU A 20 5.74 -7.52 -2.19
N ARG A 21 5.82 -6.67 -1.16
CA ARG A 21 7.03 -6.46 -0.36
C ARG A 21 7.51 -7.77 0.29
N LEU A 22 6.61 -8.50 0.93
CA LEU A 22 6.91 -9.79 1.55
C LEU A 22 7.40 -10.82 0.52
N ALA A 23 6.77 -10.87 -0.66
CA ALA A 23 7.22 -11.77 -1.73
C ALA A 23 8.63 -11.41 -2.22
N LEU A 24 8.96 -10.11 -2.34
CA LEU A 24 10.31 -9.65 -2.70
C LEU A 24 11.34 -10.06 -1.65
N ASP A 25 11.05 -9.83 -0.36
CA ASP A 25 11.92 -10.22 0.77
C ASP A 25 12.13 -11.74 0.81
N GLU A 26 11.07 -12.51 0.60
CA GLU A 26 11.08 -13.96 0.59
C GLU A 26 11.97 -14.49 -0.53
N ARG A 27 11.83 -13.99 -1.77
CA ARG A 27 12.70 -14.39 -2.89
C ARG A 27 14.15 -13.97 -2.65
N ALA A 28 14.38 -12.80 -2.06
CA ALA A 28 15.71 -12.33 -1.72
C ALA A 28 16.39 -13.26 -0.69
N SER A 29 15.64 -13.78 0.28
CA SER A 29 16.15 -14.68 1.32
C SER A 29 16.63 -16.04 0.78
N ARG A 30 16.08 -16.48 -0.36
CA ARG A 30 16.46 -17.72 -1.05
C ARG A 30 17.76 -17.61 -1.87
N LEU A 31 18.35 -16.42 -1.95
CA LEU A 31 19.55 -16.14 -2.75
C LEU A 31 20.79 -15.94 -1.86
N PRO A 32 21.99 -16.30 -2.35
CA PRO A 32 23.26 -15.97 -1.70
C PRO A 32 23.38 -14.47 -1.41
N THR A 33 24.09 -14.11 -0.34
CA THR A 33 24.23 -12.72 0.12
C THR A 33 24.93 -11.82 -0.91
N ASP A 34 25.81 -12.39 -1.72
CA ASP A 34 26.56 -11.74 -2.80
C ASP A 34 25.84 -11.76 -4.16
N ASP A 35 24.65 -12.37 -4.26
CA ASP A 35 23.90 -12.42 -5.52
C ASP A 35 23.35 -11.02 -5.89
N PRO A 36 23.66 -10.48 -7.09
CA PRO A 36 23.14 -9.19 -7.53
C PRO A 36 21.61 -9.12 -7.57
N LEU A 37 20.92 -10.25 -7.83
CA LEU A 37 19.46 -10.29 -7.81
C LEU A 37 18.92 -10.09 -6.39
N ARG A 38 19.62 -10.59 -5.35
CA ARG A 38 19.22 -10.35 -3.95
C ARG A 38 19.24 -8.87 -3.62
N GLN A 39 20.29 -8.15 -4.03
CA GLN A 39 20.39 -6.70 -3.83
C GLN A 39 19.26 -5.97 -4.55
N ARG A 40 18.97 -6.35 -5.80
CA ARG A 40 17.86 -5.79 -6.57
C ARG A 40 16.51 -6.01 -5.89
N LEU A 41 16.23 -7.23 -5.42
CA LEU A 41 14.98 -7.56 -4.72
C LEU A 41 14.84 -6.78 -3.41
N THR A 42 15.93 -6.63 -2.66
CA THR A 42 15.95 -5.85 -1.41
C THR A 42 15.67 -4.37 -1.68
N LEU A 43 16.29 -3.79 -2.72
CA LEU A 43 16.01 -2.41 -3.14
C LEU A 43 14.56 -2.23 -3.60
N ALA A 44 14.04 -3.18 -4.37
CA ALA A 44 12.64 -3.19 -4.80
C ALA A 44 11.68 -3.25 -3.61
N SER A 45 11.97 -4.10 -2.62
CA SER A 45 11.19 -4.19 -1.38
C SER A 45 11.18 -2.85 -0.62
N ALA A 46 12.34 -2.19 -0.51
CA ALA A 46 12.44 -0.88 0.11
C ALA A 46 11.62 0.20 -0.63
N GLN A 47 11.68 0.25 -1.96
CA GLN A 47 10.91 1.19 -2.78
C GLN A 47 9.40 1.01 -2.61
N VAL A 48 8.91 -0.25 -2.65
CA VAL A 48 7.51 -0.58 -2.41
C VAL A 48 7.12 -0.25 -0.95
N GLY A 49 8.04 -0.44 -0.01
CA GLY A 49 7.89 -0.05 1.38
C GLY A 49 7.71 1.46 1.58
N GLU A 50 8.40 2.31 0.81
CA GLU A 50 8.16 3.77 0.81
C GLU A 50 6.74 4.12 0.34
N LEU A 51 6.21 3.44 -0.68
CA LEU A 51 4.83 3.66 -1.12
C LEU A 51 3.82 3.27 -0.03
N ARG A 52 4.04 2.13 0.65
CA ARG A 52 3.21 1.74 1.80
C ARG A 52 3.26 2.80 2.91
N ARG A 53 4.45 3.34 3.19
CA ARG A 53 4.62 4.40 4.18
C ARG A 53 3.78 5.62 3.84
N LYS A 54 3.69 6.04 2.57
CA LYS A 54 2.80 7.15 2.18
C LYS A 54 1.33 6.92 2.52
N ILE A 55 0.85 5.67 2.52
CA ILE A 55 -0.53 5.32 2.92
C ILE A 55 -0.67 5.29 4.44
N VAL A 56 0.37 4.89 5.17
CA VAL A 56 0.31 4.70 6.63
C VAL A 56 0.79 5.93 7.40
N ALA A 57 1.54 6.83 6.78
CA ALA A 57 2.21 8.00 7.35
C ALA A 57 2.46 9.11 6.32
N THR A 58 2.12 10.35 6.64
CA THR A 58 2.55 11.52 5.87
C THR A 58 3.29 12.54 6.75
N LYS A 59 4.62 12.52 6.58
CA LYS A 59 5.66 13.56 6.76
C LYS A 59 6.21 13.87 8.16
N GLU A 60 7.52 13.64 8.29
CA GLU A 60 8.43 14.38 9.17
C GLU A 60 8.37 15.88 8.86
N GLY A 61 8.16 16.70 9.89
CA GLY A 61 8.18 18.16 9.74
C GLY A 61 7.72 18.94 10.97
N GLY A 62 8.52 18.89 12.04
CA GLY A 62 8.63 20.01 13.00
C GLY A 62 7.82 19.91 14.30
N MET A 63 8.50 19.41 15.34
CA MET A 63 8.25 19.66 16.78
C MET A 63 6.83 19.39 17.34
N ILE A 64 6.80 18.39 18.25
CA ILE A 64 5.78 18.08 19.27
C ILE A 64 4.70 17.06 18.83
N THR A 65 5.02 15.78 19.07
CA THR A 65 4.13 14.68 19.50
C THR A 65 2.67 14.71 19.03
N GLY A 66 2.37 13.98 17.95
CA GLY A 66 1.00 13.71 17.51
C GLY A 66 0.95 13.21 16.05
N GLU A 67 1.49 12.02 15.78
CA GLU A 67 1.38 11.38 14.47
C GLU A 67 -0.07 10.86 14.24
N GLU A 68 -0.99 11.70 13.77
CA GLU A 68 -2.32 11.20 13.36
C GLU A 68 -2.24 10.56 11.97
N ARG A 69 -2.35 9.23 11.92
CA ARG A 69 -2.11 8.36 10.74
C ARG A 69 -3.22 8.50 9.69
N LEU A 70 -2.98 8.22 8.41
CA LEU A 70 -4.05 8.16 7.38
C LEU A 70 -5.11 7.10 7.76
N ARG A 71 -4.66 5.97 8.31
CA ARG A 71 -5.54 4.94 8.88
C ARG A 71 -6.29 5.41 10.13
N GLU A 72 -5.65 6.19 10.99
CA GLU A 72 -6.30 6.71 12.21
C GLU A 72 -7.27 7.83 11.86
N ASN A 73 -6.86 8.82 11.07
CA ASN A 73 -7.74 9.85 10.51
C ASN A 73 -8.95 9.26 9.77
N LEU A 74 -8.76 8.19 8.99
CA LEU A 74 -9.89 7.55 8.30
C LEU A 74 -10.76 6.71 9.26
N SER A 75 -10.18 6.09 10.30
CA SER A 75 -10.93 5.38 11.36
C SER A 75 -11.70 6.36 12.26
N ASP A 76 -11.11 7.50 12.59
CA ASP A 76 -11.69 8.57 13.38
C ASP A 76 -12.76 9.31 12.58
N LEU A 77 -12.51 9.59 11.30
CA LEU A 77 -13.53 10.16 10.41
C LEU A 77 -14.70 9.19 10.22
N TYR A 78 -14.42 7.89 10.12
CA TYR A 78 -15.47 6.86 10.07
C TYR A 78 -16.26 6.78 11.38
N GLY A 79 -15.60 6.78 12.54
CA GLY A 79 -16.27 6.87 13.84
C GLY A 79 -17.13 8.13 13.95
N ASN A 80 -16.58 9.29 13.60
CA ASN A 80 -17.27 10.57 13.61
C ASN A 80 -18.42 10.68 12.60
N VAL A 81 -18.46 9.85 11.56
CA VAL A 81 -19.57 9.82 10.58
C VAL A 81 -20.61 8.76 10.94
N VAL A 82 -20.20 7.61 11.49
CA VAL A 82 -21.11 6.52 11.89
C VAL A 82 -21.89 6.88 13.15
N PHE A 83 -21.31 7.62 14.09
CA PHE A 83 -21.99 8.06 15.31
C PHE A 83 -22.68 9.43 15.17
N PHE A 84 -22.74 10.00 13.97
CA PHE A 84 -23.40 11.28 13.72
C PHE A 84 -24.81 11.04 13.15
N GLU A 85 -25.84 11.43 13.90
CA GLU A 85 -27.25 11.24 13.53
C GLU A 85 -27.73 12.19 12.40
N GLY A 86 -26.80 12.86 11.70
CA GLY A 86 -27.07 13.81 10.61
C GLY A 86 -26.21 13.53 9.36
N ARG A 87 -26.45 14.29 8.28
CA ARG A 87 -25.59 14.22 7.09
C ARG A 87 -24.16 14.70 7.43
N PRO A 88 -23.10 14.13 6.83
CA PRO A 88 -21.74 14.59 7.07
C PRO A 88 -21.58 16.09 6.81
N SER A 89 -20.79 16.76 7.65
CA SER A 89 -20.47 18.18 7.46
C SER A 89 -19.64 18.42 6.19
N GLN A 90 -19.69 19.63 5.64
CA GLN A 90 -18.90 20.00 4.47
C GLN A 90 -17.39 19.74 4.67
N THR A 91 -16.88 20.01 5.88
CA THR A 91 -15.49 19.71 6.26
C THR A 91 -15.18 18.20 6.26
N GLN A 92 -16.12 17.35 6.69
CA GLN A 92 -15.95 15.89 6.64
C GLN A 92 -15.91 15.37 5.19
N VAL A 93 -16.72 15.96 4.30
CA VAL A 93 -16.73 15.64 2.86
C VAL A 93 -15.40 16.05 2.22
N GLU A 94 -14.93 17.28 2.45
CA GLU A 94 -13.66 17.78 1.91
C GLU A 94 -12.46 16.96 2.37
N ARG A 95 -12.43 16.57 3.66
CA ARG A 95 -11.39 15.66 4.18
C ARG A 95 -11.44 14.30 3.49
N THR A 96 -12.63 13.74 3.27
CA THR A 96 -12.78 12.47 2.52
C THR A 96 -12.20 12.58 1.11
N ASP A 97 -12.43 13.71 0.42
CA ASP A 97 -11.95 13.94 -0.94
C ASP A 97 -10.44 14.16 -1.02
N VAL A 98 -9.83 14.76 0.00
CA VAL A 98 -8.36 14.84 0.13
C VAL A 98 -7.78 13.45 0.31
N LEU A 99 -8.27 12.67 1.28
CA LEU A 99 -7.78 11.32 1.56
C LEU A 99 -7.96 10.38 0.35
N ALA A 100 -9.07 10.53 -0.39
CA ALA A 100 -9.30 9.76 -1.61
C ALA A 100 -8.28 10.07 -2.72
N ARG A 101 -7.90 11.35 -2.89
CA ARG A 101 -6.88 11.74 -3.87
C ARG A 101 -5.49 11.27 -3.47
N GLU A 102 -5.14 11.41 -2.19
CA GLU A 102 -3.85 10.93 -1.67
C GLU A 102 -3.70 9.42 -1.84
N LEU A 103 -4.74 8.64 -1.50
CA LEU A 103 -4.73 7.19 -1.72
C LEU A 103 -4.60 6.86 -3.21
N HIS A 104 -5.37 7.53 -4.07
CA HIS A 104 -5.31 7.33 -5.52
C HIS A 104 -3.90 7.59 -6.07
N ASP A 105 -3.23 8.66 -5.64
CA ASP A 105 -1.88 8.98 -6.09
C ASP A 105 -0.87 7.91 -5.68
N VAL A 106 -0.99 7.34 -4.47
CA VAL A 106 -0.11 6.24 -4.06
C VAL A 106 -0.40 4.95 -4.84
N VAL A 107 -1.67 4.62 -5.07
CA VAL A 107 -2.05 3.46 -5.88
C VAL A 107 -1.50 3.61 -7.31
N LYS A 108 -1.61 4.80 -7.89
CA LYS A 108 -1.06 5.10 -9.21
C LYS A 108 0.47 4.96 -9.24
N ASP A 109 1.17 5.48 -8.25
CA ASP A 109 2.63 5.33 -8.12
C ASP A 109 3.02 3.85 -8.04
N PHE A 110 2.27 3.05 -7.28
CA PHE A 110 2.48 1.61 -7.15
C PHE A 110 2.22 0.86 -8.45
N ASP A 111 1.11 1.14 -9.14
CA ASP A 111 0.80 0.51 -10.42
C ASP A 111 1.86 0.84 -11.48
N ALA A 112 2.31 2.09 -11.54
CA ALA A 112 3.41 2.50 -12.42
C ALA A 112 4.71 1.76 -12.09
N TRP A 113 5.05 1.62 -10.81
CA TRP A 113 6.22 0.87 -10.37
C TRP A 113 6.14 -0.61 -10.77
N THR A 114 5.01 -1.27 -10.51
CA THR A 114 4.83 -2.69 -10.83
C THR A 114 4.88 -2.96 -12.33
N ALA A 115 4.25 -2.12 -13.15
CA ALA A 115 4.28 -2.22 -14.60
C ALA A 115 5.71 -2.10 -15.16
N LYS A 116 6.54 -1.26 -14.54
CA LYS A 116 7.92 -1.02 -14.98
C LYS A 116 8.89 -2.11 -14.51
N GLU A 117 8.84 -2.48 -13.23
CA GLU A 117 9.91 -3.27 -12.60
C GLU A 117 9.63 -4.78 -12.58
N LEU A 118 8.36 -5.18 -12.45
CA LEU A 118 8.02 -6.57 -12.09
C LEU A 118 8.35 -7.58 -13.18
N ALA A 119 8.16 -7.20 -14.46
CA ALA A 119 8.52 -8.06 -15.60
C ALA A 119 10.03 -8.37 -15.63
N GLY A 120 10.87 -7.35 -15.38
CA GLY A 120 12.32 -7.50 -15.33
C GLY A 120 12.80 -8.33 -14.14
N ILE A 121 12.17 -8.14 -12.97
CA ILE A 121 12.43 -8.95 -11.77
C ILE A 121 12.06 -10.42 -12.04
N ASN A 122 10.87 -10.68 -12.58
CA ASN A 122 10.39 -12.04 -12.86
C ASN A 122 11.24 -12.78 -13.91
N ALA A 123 11.75 -12.07 -14.93
CA ALA A 123 12.68 -12.67 -15.88
C ALA A 123 14.00 -13.11 -15.22
N GLN A 124 14.49 -12.36 -14.22
CA GLN A 124 15.70 -12.73 -13.46
C GLN A 124 15.43 -13.87 -12.48
N LEU A 125 14.27 -13.87 -11.80
CA LEU A 125 13.84 -14.98 -10.93
C LEU A 125 13.73 -16.30 -11.71
N ALA A 126 13.14 -16.27 -12.90
CA ALA A 126 13.01 -17.46 -13.75
C ALA A 126 14.37 -18.08 -14.12
N LYS A 127 15.38 -17.25 -14.41
CA LYS A 127 16.77 -17.71 -14.65
C LYS A 127 17.40 -18.40 -13.44
N LYS A 128 16.96 -18.03 -12.23
CA LYS A 128 17.36 -18.65 -10.96
C LYS A 128 16.44 -19.80 -10.53
N LYS A 129 15.47 -20.20 -11.38
CA LYS A 129 14.44 -21.21 -11.09
C LYS A 129 13.62 -20.90 -9.83
N LEU A 130 13.43 -19.61 -9.55
CA LEU A 130 12.57 -19.14 -8.47
C LEU A 130 11.19 -18.76 -9.02
N ASP A 131 10.18 -18.94 -8.17
CA ASP A 131 8.80 -18.61 -8.50
C ASP A 131 8.63 -17.11 -8.76
N GLN A 132 7.86 -16.80 -9.80
CA GLN A 132 7.50 -15.43 -10.14
C GLN A 132 6.71 -14.76 -9.00
N ILE A 133 6.84 -13.45 -8.94
CA ILE A 133 6.10 -12.59 -8.03
C ILE A 133 4.94 -11.96 -8.81
N LYS A 134 3.75 -11.99 -8.23
CA LYS A 134 2.53 -11.38 -8.77
C LYS A 134 1.93 -10.45 -7.74
N THR A 135 1.21 -9.44 -8.19
CA THR A 135 0.37 -8.62 -7.32
C THR A 135 -0.97 -9.33 -7.11
N ILE A 136 -1.49 -9.26 -5.89
CA ILE A 136 -2.84 -9.75 -5.59
C ILE A 136 -3.87 -8.86 -6.29
N THR A 137 -4.87 -9.49 -6.89
CA THR A 137 -6.03 -8.82 -7.49
C THR A 137 -7.10 -8.54 -6.44
N ARG A 138 -8.07 -7.67 -6.76
CA ARG A 138 -9.16 -7.38 -5.82
C ARG A 138 -10.00 -8.63 -5.56
N GLU A 139 -10.28 -9.39 -6.62
CA GLU A 139 -11.06 -10.61 -6.54
C GLU A 139 -10.37 -11.71 -5.71
N GLU A 140 -9.04 -11.78 -5.74
CA GLU A 140 -8.28 -12.69 -4.88
C GLU A 140 -8.29 -12.22 -3.41
N TRP A 141 -8.16 -10.91 -3.18
CA TRP A 141 -8.17 -10.34 -1.84
C TRP A 141 -9.53 -10.50 -1.15
N ASP A 142 -10.62 -10.24 -1.86
CA ASP A 142 -11.99 -10.39 -1.32
C ASP A 142 -12.28 -11.85 -0.88
N LYS A 143 -11.63 -12.86 -1.51
CA LYS A 143 -11.76 -14.28 -1.14
C LYS A 143 -10.94 -14.68 0.09
N THR A 144 -9.96 -13.87 0.49
CA THR A 144 -9.16 -14.09 1.71
C THR A 144 -9.79 -13.48 2.95
N ASP A 145 -10.76 -12.56 2.78
CA ASP A 145 -11.48 -11.86 3.85
C ASP A 145 -12.87 -12.45 4.15
N GLU A 146 -13.30 -13.51 3.43
CA GLU A 146 -14.47 -14.37 3.75
C GLU A 146 -14.08 -15.53 4.69
#